data_AF-A0A952U751-F1
#
_entry.id   AF-A0A952U751-F1
#
_cell.length_a   1.000
_cell.length_b   1.000
_cell.length_c   1.000
_cell.angle_alpha   90.00
_cell.angle_beta   90.00
_cell.angle_gamma   90.00
#
_symmetry.space_group_name_H-M   'P 1'
#
loop_
_entity.id
_entity.type
_entity.pdbx_description
1 polymer ?
#
loop_
_entity_poly.entity_id
_entity_poly.type
_entity_poly.pdbx_seq_one_letter_code
_entity_poly.pdbx_strand_id
1 'polypeptide(L)'
;MGTWISHLRIAEQLLAAIPDLDEIGFTLGSLAPDSGVPVPGPEYRFEPPKTITHFLNKGDDEGRIRDLDFYRGYVAALDPDADLALYSFGLAYFFHLIADNLWALHMVRTHQEAYAWLFDQKGGAAWWDFKRDWYDLDHKYVRDHPHGLFQRVLLTAPNPPCYFPFLVESALHSQLNDIRTFYAQPDPDRVLDRAYPYLNAATMDRYVGETVAAIMSIYQHISEHGAPADHGSSIMLLTAADRAPYPPPIGDPLP
;
A
#
# COMPACT_ATOMS: atom_id res chain seq x y z
N MET A 1 -3.18 -1.45 -6.56
CA MET A 1 -2.70 -1.22 -5.19
C MET A 1 -1.22 -1.52 -5.19
N GLY A 2 -0.48 -0.88 -4.30
CA GLY A 2 0.89 -1.22 -3.99
C GLY A 2 1.01 -2.66 -3.50
N THR A 3 2.24 -3.13 -3.35
CA THR A 3 2.48 -4.45 -2.78
C THR A 3 2.51 -4.38 -1.27
N TRP A 4 2.18 -5.47 -0.57
CA TRP A 4 2.18 -5.52 0.88
C TRP A 4 3.53 -5.14 1.48
N ILE A 5 4.64 -5.61 0.90
CA ILE A 5 5.97 -5.23 1.41
C ILE A 5 6.30 -3.77 1.07
N SER A 6 5.84 -3.20 -0.04
CA SER A 6 6.01 -1.75 -0.26
C SER A 6 5.31 -0.92 0.83
N HIS A 7 4.11 -1.32 1.26
CA HIS A 7 3.40 -0.66 2.36
C HIS A 7 4.15 -0.82 3.69
N LEU A 8 4.68 -2.01 3.99
CA LEU A 8 5.52 -2.21 5.18
C LEU A 8 6.79 -1.37 5.14
N ARG A 9 7.42 -1.22 3.97
CA ARG A 9 8.63 -0.39 3.81
C ARG A 9 8.35 1.09 4.04
N ILE A 10 7.21 1.58 3.54
CA ILE A 10 6.73 2.94 3.81
C ILE A 10 6.44 3.09 5.30
N ALA A 11 5.71 2.14 5.90
CA ALA A 11 5.36 2.17 7.32
C ALA A 11 6.59 2.17 8.23
N GLU A 12 7.63 1.40 7.89
CA GLU A 12 8.89 1.34 8.61
C GLU A 12 9.60 2.70 8.67
N GLN A 13 9.66 3.41 7.54
CA GLN A 13 10.26 4.74 7.50
C GLN A 13 9.41 5.79 8.22
N LEU A 14 8.08 5.69 8.15
CA LEU A 14 7.17 6.59 8.86
C LEU A 14 7.24 6.39 10.38
N LEU A 15 7.36 5.16 10.87
CA LEU A 15 7.58 4.86 12.28
C LEU A 15 8.88 5.47 12.82
N ALA A 16 9.91 5.57 11.98
CA ALA A 16 11.16 6.24 12.36
C ALA A 16 11.03 7.78 12.35
N ALA A 17 10.09 8.34 11.59
CA ALA A 17 9.93 9.78 11.40
C ALA A 17 8.87 10.40 12.32
N ILE A 18 7.84 9.65 12.69
CA ILE A 18 6.72 10.11 13.53
C ILE A 18 6.89 9.48 14.92
N PRO A 19 7.17 10.28 15.97
CA PRO A 19 7.35 9.77 17.32
C PRO A 19 6.04 9.26 17.92
N ASP A 20 6.17 8.48 18.99
CA ASP A 20 5.06 8.07 19.88
C ASP A 20 3.93 7.32 19.17
N LEU A 21 4.26 6.43 18.23
CA LEU A 21 3.33 5.49 17.62
C LEU A 21 3.49 4.08 18.19
N ASP A 22 2.37 3.35 18.27
CA ASP A 22 2.38 1.92 18.56
C ASP A 22 2.83 1.13 17.32
N GLU A 23 4.01 0.52 17.41
CA GLU A 23 4.65 -0.19 16.29
C GLU A 23 3.79 -1.33 15.73
N ILE A 24 3.09 -2.08 16.59
CA ILE A 24 2.25 -3.20 16.18
C ILE A 24 1.00 -2.69 15.46
N GLY A 25 0.26 -1.78 16.08
CA GLY A 25 -0.95 -1.17 15.53
C GLY A 25 -0.68 -0.50 14.20
N PHE A 26 0.41 0.27 14.10
CA PHE A 26 0.80 0.93 12.85
C PHE A 26 1.16 -0.08 11.76
N THR A 27 1.95 -1.11 12.07
CA THR A 27 2.31 -2.16 11.10
C THR A 27 1.07 -2.85 10.55
N LEU A 28 0.16 -3.28 11.41
CA LEU A 28 -1.03 -4.04 11.01
C LEU A 28 -2.06 -3.15 10.30
N GLY A 29 -2.19 -1.88 10.72
CA GLY A 29 -3.03 -0.88 10.07
C GLY A 29 -2.58 -0.57 8.64
N SER A 30 -1.26 -0.60 8.37
CA SER A 30 -0.70 -0.38 7.03
C SER A 30 -1.01 -1.49 6.01
N LEU A 31 -1.60 -2.61 6.45
CA LEU A 31 -2.02 -3.73 5.60
C LEU A 31 -3.53 -3.96 5.61
N ALA A 32 -4.23 -3.34 6.56
CA ALA A 32 -5.66 -3.57 6.77
C ALA A 32 -6.57 -3.21 5.59
N PRO A 33 -6.32 -2.18 4.77
CA PRO A 33 -7.22 -1.86 3.65
C PRO A 33 -7.33 -2.99 2.60
N ASP A 34 -6.27 -3.78 2.47
CA ASP A 34 -6.20 -4.95 1.59
C ASP A 34 -6.88 -6.21 2.14
N SER A 35 -7.64 -6.12 3.24
CA SER A 35 -8.30 -7.26 3.88
C SER A 35 -9.48 -7.86 3.12
N GLY A 36 -9.82 -7.36 1.94
CA GLY A 36 -10.95 -7.88 1.17
C GLY A 36 -10.73 -9.35 0.81
N VAL A 37 -11.68 -10.22 1.12
CA VAL A 37 -11.57 -11.66 0.79
C VAL A 37 -12.17 -11.89 -0.60
N PRO A 38 -11.46 -12.59 -1.51
CA PRO A 38 -12.03 -12.93 -2.81
C PRO A 38 -13.21 -13.88 -2.63
N VAL A 39 -14.35 -13.52 -3.21
CA VAL A 39 -15.55 -14.34 -3.22
C VAL A 39 -15.64 -15.08 -4.54
N PRO A 40 -15.62 -16.43 -4.53
CA PRO A 40 -15.83 -17.22 -5.74
C PRO A 40 -17.21 -16.95 -6.35
N GLY A 41 -17.26 -16.76 -7.65
CA GLY A 41 -18.51 -16.52 -8.37
C GLY A 41 -18.30 -16.25 -9.85
N PRO A 42 -19.38 -16.01 -10.61
CA PRO A 42 -19.31 -15.67 -12.03
C PRO A 42 -18.52 -14.38 -12.28
N GLU A 43 -18.54 -13.47 -11.31
CA GLU A 43 -17.73 -12.26 -11.27
C GLU A 43 -16.78 -12.34 -10.07
N TYR A 44 -15.48 -12.21 -10.32
CA TYR A 44 -14.48 -12.15 -9.27
C TYR A 44 -14.63 -10.83 -8.50
N ARG A 45 -14.97 -10.91 -7.22
CA ARG A 45 -15.23 -9.76 -6.36
C ARG A 45 -14.61 -9.97 -4.98
N PHE A 46 -14.44 -8.89 -4.24
CA PHE A 46 -13.94 -8.91 -2.87
C PHE A 46 -15.04 -8.51 -1.89
N GLU A 47 -15.01 -9.10 -0.70
CA GLU A 47 -15.86 -8.72 0.43
C GLU A 47 -15.00 -8.40 1.68
N PRO A 48 -15.08 -7.18 2.23
CA PRO A 48 -15.77 -6.00 1.69
C PRO A 48 -15.14 -5.51 0.37
N PRO A 49 -15.91 -4.86 -0.52
CA PRO A 49 -15.39 -4.36 -1.78
C PRO A 49 -14.50 -3.13 -1.57
N LYS A 50 -13.69 -2.77 -2.56
CA LYS A 50 -12.82 -1.57 -2.52
C LYS A 50 -13.57 -0.24 -2.35
N THR A 51 -14.85 -0.19 -2.69
CA THR A 51 -15.69 0.99 -2.39
C THR A 51 -15.89 1.19 -0.87
N ILE A 52 -15.65 0.15 -0.08
CA ILE A 52 -15.69 0.17 1.38
C ILE A 52 -14.27 0.28 1.94
N THR A 53 -13.36 -0.63 1.59
CA THR A 53 -12.02 -0.64 2.22
C THR A 53 -11.11 0.47 1.70
N HIS A 54 -11.28 0.90 0.45
CA HIS A 54 -10.45 1.94 -0.18
C HIS A 54 -11.24 3.19 -0.55
N PHE A 55 -12.48 3.33 -0.05
CA PHE A 55 -13.29 4.54 -0.21
C PHE A 55 -13.47 5.00 -1.68
N LEU A 56 -13.30 4.11 -2.65
CA LEU A 56 -13.50 4.38 -4.07
C LEU A 56 -15.00 4.59 -4.37
N ASN A 57 -15.32 5.40 -5.38
CA ASN A 57 -16.67 5.35 -5.94
C ASN A 57 -16.80 4.16 -6.89
N LYS A 58 -18.05 3.75 -7.13
CA LYS A 58 -18.31 2.72 -8.13
C LYS A 58 -17.84 3.19 -9.51
N GLY A 59 -16.90 2.44 -10.10
CA GLY A 59 -16.33 2.73 -11.42
C GLY A 59 -15.06 3.59 -11.40
N ASP A 60 -14.60 4.02 -10.22
CA ASP A 60 -13.29 4.65 -10.09
C ASP A 60 -12.14 3.64 -10.25
N ASP A 61 -11.00 4.13 -10.72
CA ASP A 61 -9.72 3.44 -10.70
C ASP A 61 -8.99 3.64 -9.35
N GLU A 62 -7.91 2.88 -9.14
CA GLU A 62 -7.14 2.86 -7.89
C GLU A 62 -6.41 4.20 -7.58
N GLY A 63 -6.35 5.14 -8.53
CA GLY A 63 -5.75 6.48 -8.33
C GLY A 63 -6.74 7.55 -7.90
N ARG A 64 -7.94 7.16 -7.43
CA ARG A 64 -9.02 8.05 -7.00
C ARG A 64 -9.55 7.69 -5.61
N ILE A 65 -8.71 7.08 -4.79
CA ILE A 65 -9.04 6.73 -3.41
C ILE A 65 -9.35 8.01 -2.64
N ARG A 66 -10.48 8.02 -1.93
CA ARG A 66 -10.91 9.17 -1.13
C ARG A 66 -10.40 9.05 0.31
N ASP A 67 -9.08 9.11 0.44
CA ASP A 67 -8.38 8.93 1.72
C ASP A 67 -8.78 9.96 2.79
N LEU A 68 -9.17 11.19 2.40
CA LEU A 68 -9.64 12.20 3.36
C LEU A 68 -11.04 11.90 3.90
N ASP A 69 -11.88 11.17 3.17
CA ASP A 69 -13.19 10.72 3.70
C ASP A 69 -12.97 9.73 4.84
N PHE A 70 -12.00 8.82 4.70
CA PHE A 70 -11.58 7.94 5.77
C PHE A 70 -10.99 8.72 6.95
N TYR A 71 -10.03 9.61 6.70
CA TYR A 71 -9.38 10.39 7.77
C TYR A 71 -10.39 11.14 8.62
N ARG A 72 -11.30 11.90 7.98
CA ARG A 72 -12.33 12.66 8.70
C ARG A 72 -13.32 11.76 9.46
N GLY A 73 -13.70 10.64 8.86
CA GLY A 73 -14.69 9.74 9.44
C GLY A 73 -14.18 8.89 10.61
N TYR A 74 -12.87 8.58 10.61
CA TYR A 74 -12.33 7.52 11.48
C TYR A 74 -11.04 7.86 12.20
N VAL A 75 -10.27 8.86 11.76
CA VAL A 75 -8.94 9.16 12.33
C VAL A 75 -8.92 10.50 13.06
N ALA A 76 -9.54 11.54 12.50
CA ALA A 76 -9.43 12.92 13.00
C ALA A 76 -9.92 13.12 14.44
N ALA A 77 -10.80 12.25 14.93
CA ALA A 77 -11.35 12.31 16.29
C ALA A 77 -10.69 11.31 17.27
N LEU A 78 -9.72 10.52 16.82
CA LEU A 78 -9.00 9.59 17.68
C LEU A 78 -8.03 10.37 18.58
N ASP A 79 -8.00 9.98 19.85
CA ASP A 79 -7.09 10.53 20.86
C ASP A 79 -5.96 9.51 21.14
N PRO A 80 -4.70 9.82 20.79
CA PRO A 80 -3.58 8.91 21.04
C PRO A 80 -3.34 8.64 22.53
N ASP A 81 -3.74 9.54 23.43
CA ASP A 81 -3.62 9.33 24.89
C ASP A 81 -4.67 8.33 25.42
N ALA A 82 -5.79 8.18 24.71
CA ALA A 82 -6.88 7.28 25.09
C ALA A 82 -6.65 5.84 24.59
N ASP A 83 -6.22 5.67 23.34
CA ASP A 83 -5.91 4.36 22.75
C ASP A 83 -4.86 4.53 21.63
N LEU A 84 -3.59 4.40 22.02
CA LEU A 84 -2.48 4.58 21.09
C LEU A 84 -2.45 3.52 19.97
N ALA A 85 -2.90 2.30 20.26
CA ALA A 85 -2.93 1.21 19.27
C ALA A 85 -3.97 1.49 18.19
N LEU A 86 -5.19 1.90 18.58
CA LEU A 86 -6.23 2.33 17.65
C LEU A 86 -5.80 3.56 16.83
N TYR A 87 -5.23 4.57 17.48
CA TYR A 87 -4.71 5.77 16.80
C TYR A 87 -3.68 5.39 15.74
N SER A 88 -2.68 4.59 16.11
CA SER A 88 -1.59 4.18 15.22
C SER A 88 -2.09 3.30 14.07
N PHE A 89 -3.04 2.40 14.35
CA PHE A 89 -3.71 1.58 13.33
C PHE A 89 -4.48 2.45 12.33
N GLY A 90 -5.28 3.41 12.81
CA GLY A 90 -6.04 4.32 11.97
C GLY A 90 -5.16 5.23 11.12
N LEU A 91 -4.07 5.75 11.70
CA LEU A 91 -3.12 6.59 10.98
C LEU A 91 -2.40 5.80 9.87
N ALA A 92 -1.97 4.57 10.15
CA ALA A 92 -1.34 3.71 9.15
C ALA A 92 -2.31 3.29 8.03
N TYR A 93 -3.57 3.03 8.37
CA TYR A 93 -4.63 2.77 7.38
C TYR A 93 -4.76 3.97 6.43
N PHE A 94 -4.82 5.19 6.97
CA PHE A 94 -4.88 6.41 6.17
C PHE A 94 -3.68 6.54 5.24
N PHE A 95 -2.47 6.30 5.74
CA PHE A 95 -1.24 6.37 4.94
C PHE A 95 -1.17 5.29 3.84
N HIS A 96 -1.71 4.10 4.08
CA HIS A 96 -1.85 3.08 3.04
C HIS A 96 -2.70 3.60 1.88
N LEU A 97 -3.85 4.22 2.17
CA LEU A 97 -4.73 4.79 1.14
C LEU A 97 -4.03 5.85 0.27
N ILE A 98 -3.17 6.68 0.89
CA ILE A 98 -2.33 7.65 0.16
C ILE A 98 -1.31 6.93 -0.71
N ALA A 99 -0.62 5.93 -0.15
CA ALA A 99 0.41 5.17 -0.86
C ALA A 99 -0.16 4.48 -2.11
N ASP A 100 -1.39 3.95 -2.05
CA ASP A 100 -2.05 3.36 -3.22
C ASP A 100 -2.42 4.36 -4.30
N ASN A 101 -2.92 5.53 -3.91
CA ASN A 101 -3.13 6.62 -4.86
C ASN A 101 -1.83 6.94 -5.61
N LEU A 102 -0.73 7.08 -4.87
CA LEU A 102 0.59 7.36 -5.44
C LEU A 102 1.11 6.18 -6.26
N TRP A 103 0.87 4.93 -5.85
CA TRP A 103 1.19 3.75 -6.65
C TRP A 103 0.47 3.78 -8.00
N ALA A 104 -0.82 4.10 -8.01
CA ALA A 104 -1.59 4.20 -9.24
C ALA A 104 -1.04 5.31 -10.16
N LEU A 105 -0.68 6.46 -9.59
CA LEU A 105 -0.12 7.59 -10.34
C LEU A 105 1.27 7.30 -10.90
N HIS A 106 2.18 6.77 -10.08
CA HIS A 106 3.58 6.58 -10.42
C HIS A 106 3.85 5.26 -11.14
N MET A 107 3.25 4.15 -10.70
CA MET A 107 3.55 2.82 -11.24
C MET A 107 2.54 2.43 -12.30
N VAL A 108 1.24 2.40 -11.98
CA VAL A 108 0.22 1.86 -12.90
C VAL A 108 0.18 2.65 -14.20
N ARG A 109 0.16 3.99 -14.13
CA ARG A 109 0.17 4.84 -15.33
C ARG A 109 1.45 4.68 -16.15
N THR A 110 2.61 4.65 -15.49
CA THR A 110 3.88 4.40 -16.18
C THR A 110 3.88 3.07 -16.90
N HIS A 111 3.32 2.01 -16.29
CA HIS A 111 3.23 0.71 -16.95
C HIS A 111 2.32 0.76 -18.17
N GLN A 112 1.15 1.40 -18.05
CA GLN A 112 0.19 1.57 -19.15
C GLN A 112 0.78 2.38 -20.32
N GLU A 113 1.52 3.44 -20.02
CA GLU A 113 2.11 4.33 -21.03
C GLU A 113 3.36 3.71 -21.67
N ALA A 114 4.32 3.25 -20.86
CA ALA A 114 5.63 2.78 -21.35
C ALA A 114 5.58 1.37 -21.97
N TYR A 115 4.61 0.54 -21.57
CA TYR A 115 4.45 -0.83 -22.06
C TYR A 115 3.10 -1.07 -22.72
N ALA A 116 2.52 -0.03 -23.34
CA ALA A 116 1.27 -0.13 -24.11
C ALA A 116 1.28 -1.32 -25.10
N TRP A 117 2.43 -1.58 -25.73
CA TRP A 117 2.63 -2.71 -26.65
C TRP A 117 2.39 -4.08 -26.00
N LEU A 118 2.69 -4.24 -24.70
CA LEU A 118 2.48 -5.50 -23.99
C LEU A 118 0.99 -5.71 -23.69
N PHE A 119 0.27 -4.62 -23.42
CA PHE A 119 -1.19 -4.63 -23.30
C PHE A 119 -1.87 -4.93 -24.64
N ASP A 120 -1.37 -4.39 -25.76
CA ASP A 120 -1.87 -4.72 -27.09
C ASP A 120 -1.70 -6.22 -27.41
N GLN A 121 -0.60 -6.82 -26.94
CA GLN A 121 -0.30 -8.24 -27.18
C GLN A 121 -1.08 -9.19 -26.25
N LYS A 122 -1.15 -8.87 -24.96
CA LYS A 122 -1.62 -9.79 -23.91
C LYS A 122 -2.94 -9.36 -23.24
N GLY A 123 -3.46 -8.19 -23.60
CA GLY A 123 -4.58 -7.57 -22.88
C GLY A 123 -4.28 -7.43 -21.39
N GLY A 124 -5.28 -7.72 -20.55
CA GLY A 124 -5.14 -7.67 -19.10
C GLY A 124 -4.11 -8.65 -18.52
N ALA A 125 -3.70 -9.69 -19.26
CA ALA A 125 -2.69 -10.64 -18.78
C ALA A 125 -1.28 -10.03 -18.66
N ALA A 126 -1.02 -8.87 -19.30
CA ALA A 126 0.21 -8.11 -19.14
C ALA A 126 0.50 -7.76 -17.67
N TRP A 127 -0.54 -7.56 -16.85
CA TRP A 127 -0.39 -7.27 -15.42
C TRP A 127 0.35 -8.37 -14.67
N TRP A 128 0.28 -9.64 -15.11
CA TRP A 128 1.00 -10.72 -14.46
C TRP A 128 2.51 -10.65 -14.68
N ASP A 129 2.96 -10.11 -15.82
CA ASP A 129 4.40 -9.91 -16.06
C ASP A 129 4.96 -8.84 -15.12
N PHE A 130 4.20 -7.76 -14.91
CA PHE A 130 4.58 -6.67 -14.00
C PHE A 130 4.54 -7.11 -12.54
N LYS A 131 3.45 -7.77 -12.12
CA LYS A 131 3.29 -8.28 -10.76
C LYS A 131 4.37 -9.28 -10.39
N ARG A 132 4.90 -10.06 -11.36
CA ARG A 132 6.04 -10.94 -11.10
C ARG A 132 7.24 -10.16 -10.60
N ASP A 133 7.59 -9.05 -11.24
CA ASP A 133 8.68 -8.18 -10.77
C ASP A 133 8.35 -7.57 -9.41
N TRP A 134 7.13 -7.09 -9.22
CA TRP A 134 6.71 -6.45 -7.96
C TRP A 134 6.83 -7.42 -6.76
N TYR A 135 6.26 -8.62 -6.88
CA TYR A 135 6.31 -9.61 -5.79
C TYR A 135 7.67 -10.30 -5.65
N ASP A 136 8.44 -10.46 -6.73
CA ASP A 136 9.82 -10.94 -6.60
C ASP A 136 10.69 -9.91 -5.86
N LEU A 137 10.47 -8.61 -6.09
CA LEU A 137 11.14 -7.56 -5.32
C LEU A 137 10.73 -7.55 -3.85
N ASP A 138 9.46 -7.81 -3.54
CA ASP A 138 9.00 -7.99 -2.16
C ASP A 138 9.73 -9.13 -1.46
N HIS A 139 9.77 -10.32 -2.09
CA HIS A 139 10.47 -11.48 -1.54
C HIS A 139 11.97 -11.21 -1.39
N LYS A 140 12.58 -10.54 -2.38
CA LYS A 140 13.98 -10.11 -2.30
C LYS A 140 14.20 -9.16 -1.13
N TYR A 141 13.32 -8.19 -0.93
CA TYR A 141 13.41 -7.27 0.21
C TYR A 141 13.31 -8.01 1.55
N VAL A 142 12.33 -8.89 1.71
CA VAL A 142 12.15 -9.68 2.94
C VAL A 142 13.37 -10.56 3.24
N ARG A 143 13.97 -11.18 2.21
CA ARG A 143 15.19 -11.97 2.33
C ARG A 143 16.39 -11.10 2.76
N ASP A 144 16.54 -9.94 2.13
CA ASP A 144 17.71 -9.07 2.30
C ASP A 144 17.60 -8.18 3.56
N HIS A 145 16.41 -8.07 4.18
CA HIS A 145 16.14 -7.24 5.38
C HIS A 145 15.55 -8.07 6.53
N PRO A 146 16.34 -8.95 7.18
CA PRO A 146 15.86 -9.87 8.23
C PRO A 146 15.41 -9.17 9.53
N HIS A 147 15.58 -7.85 9.64
CA HIS A 147 15.15 -7.04 10.77
C HIS A 147 14.02 -6.07 10.42
N GLY A 148 13.52 -6.11 9.19
CA GLY A 148 12.42 -5.25 8.75
C GLY A 148 11.09 -5.58 9.44
N LEU A 149 10.11 -4.69 9.32
CA LEU A 149 8.77 -4.87 9.94
C LEU A 149 8.12 -6.23 9.67
N PHE A 150 8.34 -6.82 8.49
CA PHE A 150 7.82 -8.17 8.21
C PHE A 150 8.29 -9.18 9.27
N GLN A 151 9.60 -9.22 9.53
CA GLN A 151 10.21 -10.18 10.45
C GLN A 151 10.00 -9.78 11.92
N ARG A 152 10.23 -8.51 12.25
CA ARG A 152 10.17 -8.02 13.63
C ARG A 152 8.76 -7.94 14.20
N VAL A 153 7.76 -7.68 13.36
CA VAL A 153 6.40 -7.39 13.80
C VAL A 153 5.41 -8.32 13.13
N LEU A 154 5.24 -8.26 11.81
CA LEU A 154 4.13 -8.94 11.15
C LEU A 154 4.15 -10.46 11.38
N LEU A 155 5.32 -11.09 11.33
CA LEU A 155 5.46 -12.54 11.46
C LEU A 155 5.00 -13.07 12.83
N THR A 156 5.16 -12.29 13.90
CA THR A 156 4.96 -12.76 15.28
C THR A 156 3.81 -12.07 16.01
N ALA A 157 3.43 -10.86 15.60
CA ALA A 157 2.36 -10.11 16.25
C ALA A 157 1.02 -10.85 16.10
N PRO A 158 0.18 -10.89 17.16
CA PRO A 158 -1.16 -11.42 17.05
C PRO A 158 -1.99 -10.57 16.07
N ASN A 159 -3.07 -11.16 15.55
CA ASN A 159 -4.01 -10.38 14.76
C ASN A 159 -4.64 -9.27 15.60
N PRO A 160 -4.85 -8.08 15.02
CA PRO A 160 -5.41 -6.95 15.74
C PRO A 160 -6.93 -7.15 15.93
N PRO A 161 -7.55 -6.46 16.89
CA PRO A 161 -9.00 -6.34 16.90
C PRO A 161 -9.47 -5.59 15.64
N CYS A 162 -10.73 -5.83 15.26
CA CYS A 162 -11.36 -5.06 14.20
C CYS A 162 -11.78 -3.67 14.71
N TYR A 163 -10.90 -2.67 14.52
CA TYR A 163 -11.11 -1.31 15.02
C TYR A 163 -12.23 -0.53 14.32
N PHE A 164 -12.51 -0.83 13.05
CA PHE A 164 -13.49 -0.09 12.26
C PHE A 164 -14.71 -0.95 11.90
N PRO A 165 -15.94 -0.39 11.98
CA PRO A 165 -17.18 -1.17 11.83
C PRO A 165 -17.43 -1.68 10.40
N PHE A 166 -16.71 -1.14 9.42
CA PHE A 166 -16.80 -1.57 8.02
C PHE A 166 -15.83 -2.69 7.67
N LEU A 167 -14.86 -2.98 8.54
CA LEU A 167 -13.97 -4.12 8.39
C LEU A 167 -14.66 -5.38 8.93
N VAL A 168 -14.31 -6.52 8.34
CA VAL A 168 -14.77 -7.83 8.79
C VAL A 168 -13.59 -8.51 9.46
N GLU A 169 -13.70 -8.80 10.75
CA GLU A 169 -12.57 -9.30 11.56
C GLU A 169 -11.94 -10.57 10.97
N SER A 170 -12.77 -11.55 10.60
CA SER A 170 -12.30 -12.79 9.97
C SER A 170 -11.60 -12.55 8.64
N ALA A 171 -12.04 -11.56 7.85
CA ALA A 171 -11.42 -11.18 6.58
C ALA A 171 -10.03 -10.57 6.80
N LEU A 172 -9.93 -9.60 7.73
CA LEU A 172 -8.65 -9.01 8.16
C LEU A 172 -7.68 -10.07 8.66
N HIS A 173 -8.14 -10.96 9.53
CA HIS A 173 -7.30 -12.00 10.12
C HIS A 173 -6.84 -13.02 9.08
N SER A 174 -7.72 -13.43 8.16
CA SER A 174 -7.36 -14.32 7.05
C SER A 174 -6.29 -13.68 6.19
N GLN A 175 -6.49 -12.42 5.77
CA GLN A 175 -5.54 -11.74 4.90
C GLN A 175 -4.17 -11.58 5.57
N LEU A 176 -4.10 -11.19 6.84
CA LEU A 176 -2.83 -11.08 7.55
C LEU A 176 -2.12 -12.44 7.67
N ASN A 177 -2.87 -13.52 7.89
CA ASN A 177 -2.32 -14.88 7.91
C ASN A 177 -1.82 -15.33 6.53
N ASP A 178 -2.53 -14.99 5.46
CA ASP A 178 -2.13 -15.29 4.09
C ASP A 178 -0.84 -14.54 3.73
N ILE A 179 -0.74 -13.26 4.08
CA ILE A 179 0.47 -12.46 3.88
C ILE A 179 1.66 -13.05 4.65
N ARG A 180 1.48 -13.41 5.94
CA ARG A 180 2.52 -14.07 6.74
C ARG A 180 3.01 -15.34 6.06
N THR A 181 2.08 -16.21 5.64
CA THR A 181 2.39 -17.49 5.01
C THR A 181 3.12 -17.28 3.69
N PHE A 182 2.61 -16.38 2.84
CA PHE A 182 3.15 -16.09 1.52
C PHE A 182 4.63 -15.71 1.56
N TYR A 183 5.03 -14.82 2.48
CA TYR A 183 6.41 -14.37 2.58
C TYR A 183 7.29 -15.23 3.50
N ALA A 184 6.73 -15.93 4.49
CA ALA A 184 7.50 -16.83 5.37
C ALA A 184 7.85 -18.17 4.69
N GLN A 185 7.06 -18.58 3.70
CA GLN A 185 7.22 -19.83 2.98
C GLN A 185 7.31 -19.57 1.46
N PRO A 186 8.37 -18.85 1.00
CA PRO A 186 8.51 -18.57 -0.41
C PRO A 186 8.71 -19.88 -1.20
N ASP A 187 8.26 -19.88 -2.46
CA ASP A 187 8.56 -20.95 -3.41
C ASP A 187 10.09 -21.15 -3.50
N PRO A 188 10.61 -22.36 -3.21
CA PRO A 188 12.05 -22.63 -3.23
C PRO A 188 12.68 -22.47 -4.62
N ASP A 189 11.89 -22.56 -5.69
CA ASP A 189 12.36 -22.40 -7.06
C ASP A 189 12.33 -20.93 -7.53
N ARG A 190 11.89 -19.99 -6.66
CA ARG A 190 11.83 -18.56 -6.99
C ARG A 190 13.25 -17.96 -7.12
N VAL A 191 13.60 -17.55 -8.33
CA VAL A 191 14.89 -16.88 -8.60
C VAL A 191 14.77 -15.38 -8.40
N LEU A 192 15.35 -14.88 -7.29
CA LEU A 192 15.30 -13.47 -6.90
C LEU A 192 16.45 -12.63 -7.46
N ASP A 193 17.64 -13.20 -7.66
CA ASP A 193 18.79 -12.46 -8.20
C ASP A 193 18.78 -12.56 -9.74
N ARG A 194 17.83 -11.85 -10.34
CA ARG A 194 17.59 -11.75 -11.79
C ARG A 194 17.47 -10.29 -12.24
N ALA A 195 17.46 -10.06 -13.55
CA ALA A 195 17.03 -8.78 -14.10
C ALA A 195 15.51 -8.61 -13.92
N TYR A 196 15.08 -7.39 -13.62
CA TYR A 196 13.70 -6.99 -13.38
C TYR A 196 13.24 -5.97 -14.44
N PRO A 197 12.82 -6.43 -15.63
CA PRO A 197 12.63 -5.56 -16.79
C PRO A 197 11.45 -4.58 -16.69
N TYR A 198 10.52 -4.79 -15.76
CA TYR A 198 9.30 -3.98 -15.64
C TYR A 198 9.28 -3.11 -14.38
N LEU A 199 9.98 -3.52 -13.31
CA LEU A 199 10.23 -2.69 -12.14
C LEU A 199 11.48 -3.18 -11.43
N ASN A 200 12.53 -2.35 -11.34
CA ASN A 200 13.76 -2.72 -10.65
C ASN A 200 13.78 -2.24 -9.18
N ALA A 201 14.76 -2.75 -8.42
CA ALA A 201 14.91 -2.44 -7.00
C ALA A 201 15.13 -0.93 -6.76
N ALA A 202 15.95 -0.27 -7.58
CA ALA A 202 16.25 1.16 -7.40
C ALA A 202 15.00 2.04 -7.58
N THR A 203 14.14 1.71 -8.55
CA THR A 203 12.87 2.42 -8.75
C THR A 203 11.85 2.11 -7.64
N MET A 204 11.83 0.88 -7.12
CA MET A 204 11.03 0.57 -5.94
C MET A 204 11.51 1.33 -4.69
N ASP A 205 12.83 1.44 -4.47
CA ASP A 205 13.42 2.20 -3.37
C ASP A 205 13.07 3.70 -3.49
N ARG A 206 13.16 4.23 -4.71
CA ARG A 206 12.74 5.59 -5.02
C ARG A 206 11.25 5.80 -4.69
N TYR A 207 10.38 4.88 -5.11
CA TYR A 207 8.95 4.95 -4.81
C TYR A 207 8.67 5.00 -3.32
N VAL A 208 9.30 4.13 -2.53
CA VAL A 208 9.12 4.13 -1.09
C VAL A 208 9.56 5.47 -0.49
N GLY A 209 10.74 5.96 -0.85
CA GLY A 209 11.27 7.23 -0.31
C GLY A 209 10.43 8.45 -0.70
N GLU A 210 10.04 8.57 -1.97
CA GLU A 210 9.18 9.68 -2.44
C GLU A 210 7.78 9.60 -1.84
N THR A 211 7.22 8.39 -1.68
CA THR A 211 5.90 8.20 -1.04
C THR A 211 5.94 8.58 0.44
N VAL A 212 7.00 8.21 1.17
CA VAL A 212 7.21 8.64 2.57
C VAL A 212 7.28 10.17 2.65
N ALA A 213 8.05 10.82 1.77
CA ALA A 213 8.15 12.28 1.74
C ALA A 213 6.78 12.95 1.46
N ALA A 214 6.02 12.41 0.51
CA ALA A 214 4.69 12.90 0.18
C ALA A 214 3.71 12.74 1.35
N ILE A 215 3.70 11.56 2.00
CA ILE A 215 2.87 11.30 3.18
C ILE A 215 3.24 12.24 4.33
N MET A 216 4.52 12.46 4.60
CA MET A 216 4.96 13.40 5.65
C MET A 216 4.52 14.84 5.35
N SER A 217 4.61 15.28 4.09
CA SER A 217 4.12 16.60 3.69
C SER A 217 2.61 16.74 3.88
N ILE A 218 1.84 15.70 3.53
CA ILE A 218 0.39 15.68 3.74
C ILE A 218 0.06 15.66 5.24
N TYR A 219 0.72 14.81 6.00
CA TYR A 219 0.51 14.66 7.44
C TYR A 219 0.78 15.98 8.16
N GLN A 220 1.92 16.63 7.88
CA GLN A 220 2.24 17.94 8.45
C GLN A 220 1.17 18.99 8.11
N HIS A 221 0.75 19.07 6.84
CA HIS A 221 -0.29 20.01 6.43
C HIS A 221 -1.60 19.78 7.19
N ILE A 222 -2.03 18.52 7.30
CA ILE A 222 -3.27 18.15 8.00
C ILE A 222 -3.15 18.42 9.51
N SER A 223 -1.99 18.17 10.12
CA SER A 223 -1.75 18.45 11.54
C SER A 223 -1.77 19.96 11.84
N GLU A 224 -1.26 20.79 10.94
CA GLU A 224 -1.18 22.26 11.12
C GLU A 224 -2.47 22.99 10.76
N HIS A 225 -3.23 22.49 9.78
CA HIS A 225 -4.34 23.21 9.18
C HIS A 225 -5.68 22.46 9.23
N GLY A 226 -5.66 21.20 9.68
CA GLY A 226 -6.79 20.29 9.57
C GLY A 226 -6.93 19.69 8.16
N ALA A 227 -7.78 18.67 8.05
CA ALA A 227 -8.07 18.04 6.76
C ALA A 227 -8.98 18.96 5.91
N PRO A 228 -8.61 19.30 4.65
CA PRO A 228 -9.42 20.16 3.79
C PRO A 228 -10.82 19.57 3.56
N ALA A 229 -11.89 20.37 3.66
CA ALA A 229 -13.27 19.89 3.56
C ALA A 229 -13.81 19.74 2.13
N ASP A 230 -13.15 20.36 1.16
CA ASP A 230 -13.59 20.55 -0.22
C ASP A 230 -13.11 19.46 -1.20
N HIS A 231 -12.30 18.52 -0.73
CA HIS A 231 -11.76 17.41 -1.53
C HIS A 231 -11.85 16.07 -0.79
N GLY A 232 -11.95 14.99 -1.58
CA GLY A 232 -11.97 13.61 -1.06
C GLY A 232 -10.59 12.98 -0.87
N SER A 233 -9.54 13.51 -1.51
CA SER A 233 -8.20 12.90 -1.49
C SER A 233 -7.11 13.91 -1.12
N SER A 234 -6.18 13.48 -0.26
CA SER A 234 -5.08 14.31 0.23
C SER A 234 -3.98 14.51 -0.80
N ILE A 235 -3.91 13.69 -1.86
CA ILE A 235 -2.93 13.90 -2.93
C ILE A 235 -3.17 15.23 -3.67
N MET A 236 -4.33 15.88 -3.49
CA MET A 236 -4.59 17.24 -4.00
C MET A 236 -3.75 18.31 -3.29
N LEU A 237 -3.19 18.00 -2.12
CA LEU A 237 -2.24 18.85 -1.40
C LEU A 237 -0.83 18.81 -2.02
N LEU A 238 -0.56 17.83 -2.88
CA LEU A 238 0.73 17.65 -3.53
C LEU A 238 0.80 18.44 -4.84
N THR A 239 2.02 18.75 -5.27
CA THR A 239 2.23 19.45 -6.53
C THR A 239 1.87 18.56 -7.73
N ALA A 240 1.87 19.13 -8.93
CA ALA A 240 1.70 18.34 -10.14
C ALA A 240 2.90 17.40 -10.38
N ALA A 241 4.11 17.80 -9.97
CA ALA A 241 5.32 17.00 -10.13
C ALA A 241 5.30 15.75 -9.23
N ASP A 242 4.86 15.92 -7.99
CA ASP A 242 4.72 14.82 -7.00
C ASP A 242 3.67 13.77 -7.40
N ARG A 243 2.87 14.05 -8.43
CA ARG A 243 1.79 13.18 -8.92
C ARG A 243 2.05 12.66 -10.34
N ALA A 244 3.18 13.03 -10.93
CA ALA A 244 3.50 12.65 -12.30
C ALA A 244 3.89 11.16 -12.37
N PRO A 245 3.56 10.46 -13.47
CA PRO A 245 4.12 9.15 -13.74
C PRO A 245 5.65 9.19 -13.75
N TYR A 246 6.28 8.07 -13.43
CA TYR A 246 7.73 7.95 -13.50
C TYR A 246 8.23 7.91 -14.94
N PRO A 247 9.35 8.57 -15.23
CA PRO A 247 9.95 8.47 -16.55
C PRO A 247 10.46 7.03 -16.78
N PRO A 248 10.08 6.37 -17.88
CA PRO A 248 10.64 5.06 -18.21
C PRO A 248 12.11 5.16 -18.68
N PRO A 249 12.89 4.07 -18.59
CA PRO A 249 12.51 2.78 -18.02
C PRO A 249 12.49 2.79 -16.48
N ILE A 250 11.50 2.12 -15.90
CA ILE A 250 11.40 1.87 -14.45
C ILE A 250 11.93 0.48 -14.05
N GLY A 251 12.27 -0.34 -15.04
CA GLY A 251 12.90 -1.64 -14.89
C GLY A 251 14.36 -1.65 -15.34
N ASP A 252 15.02 -2.79 -15.17
CA ASP A 252 16.36 -3.04 -15.68
C ASP A 252 16.37 -3.01 -17.21
N PRO A 253 17.48 -2.59 -17.84
CA PRO A 253 17.64 -2.69 -19.28
C PRO A 253 17.43 -4.14 -19.74
N LEU A 254 16.60 -4.33 -20.76
CA LEU A 254 16.50 -5.62 -21.43
C LEU A 254 17.85 -5.94 -22.09
N PRO A 255 18.40 -7.16 -21.91
CA PRO A 255 19.65 -7.57 -22.54
C PRO A 255 19.54 -7.67 -24.06
#